data_AF-A0A812LCK6-F1
#
_entry.id   AF-A0A812LCK6-F1
#
_cell.length_a   1.000
_cell.length_b   1.000
_cell.length_c   1.000
_cell.angle_alpha   90.00
_cell.angle_beta   90.00
_cell.angle_gamma   90.00
#
_symmetry.space_group_name_H-M   'P 1'
#
loop_
_entity.id
_entity.type
_entity.pdbx_description
1 polymer ?
#
loop_
_entity_poly.entity_id
_entity_poly.type
_entity_poly.pdbx_seq_one_letter_code
_entity_poly.pdbx_strand_id
1 'polypeptide(L)'
;MRWLLVFVSLALSACSESTGGSKKCKGSYANPVVNLCSEHWPDAKSTRVWMVVFYTSWCGHCRALEPKYKELGKLLKNDKSIGIGAVDCDIDRATCSKYGVSGFPALKAIVSGKGKSYNGARETEPMKAWIEGIAKNRGTKGGSAKCAVGLFKSRVKDAVVPLCEEHFPDDKAKNDWLVLFYNSKSSASTDLKEVLHRLAVDLGNDPPDMSKSLKKPKKKRERLESLAEKYDFAVDLPKKGPFGMDALAKVGGVCCDCNEDAVAFCASSLRIGEEDVQAPQVFWVSKGHRELLKDADMSAPSLNKLAVTKLGFVSGGARASQGGEL
;
A
#
# COMPACT_ATOMS: atom_id res chain seq x y z
N MET A 1 -58.61 13.95 -37.46
CA MET A 1 -57.87 13.00 -36.61
C MET A 1 -56.41 13.01 -37.05
N ARG A 2 -55.51 13.60 -36.26
CA ARG A 2 -54.08 13.65 -36.59
C ARG A 2 -53.32 13.52 -35.27
N TRP A 3 -52.87 12.29 -34.98
CA TRP A 3 -52.09 11.97 -33.79
C TRP A 3 -50.66 12.51 -33.98
N LEU A 4 -50.21 13.37 -33.08
CA LEU A 4 -48.78 13.71 -32.96
C LEU A 4 -48.09 12.58 -32.17
N LEU A 5 -47.22 11.83 -32.83
CA LEU A 5 -46.28 10.91 -32.19
C LEU A 5 -45.06 11.72 -31.72
N VAL A 6 -44.88 11.81 -30.41
CA VAL A 6 -43.68 12.34 -29.77
C VAL A 6 -42.64 11.21 -29.71
N PHE A 7 -41.58 11.31 -30.52
CA PHE A 7 -40.41 10.44 -30.40
C PHE A 7 -39.53 10.92 -29.24
N VAL A 8 -39.59 10.22 -28.11
CA VAL A 8 -38.61 10.36 -27.03
C VAL A 8 -37.34 9.65 -27.47
N SER A 9 -36.31 10.41 -27.82
CA SER A 9 -34.98 9.88 -28.11
C SER A 9 -34.33 9.45 -26.79
N LEU A 10 -34.38 8.14 -26.49
CA LEU A 10 -33.54 7.55 -25.45
C LEU A 10 -32.08 7.60 -25.92
N ALA A 11 -31.34 8.57 -25.43
CA ALA A 11 -29.88 8.56 -25.52
C ALA A 11 -29.36 7.39 -24.65
N LEU A 12 -29.07 6.26 -25.30
CA LEU A 12 -28.23 5.23 -24.70
C LEU A 12 -26.85 5.86 -24.44
N SER A 13 -26.58 6.16 -23.17
CA SER A 13 -25.24 6.47 -22.71
C SER A 13 -24.42 5.18 -22.79
N ALA A 14 -23.64 5.04 -23.87
CA ALA A 14 -22.67 3.97 -24.00
C ALA A 14 -21.60 4.16 -22.92
N CYS A 15 -21.55 3.24 -21.96
CA CYS A 15 -20.41 3.09 -21.07
C CYS A 15 -19.18 2.76 -21.93
N SER A 16 -18.27 3.72 -22.06
CA SER A 16 -16.96 3.54 -22.68
C SER A 16 -16.10 2.67 -21.77
N GLU A 17 -15.93 1.40 -22.11
CA GLU A 17 -14.89 0.54 -21.55
C GLU A 17 -13.53 1.03 -22.04
N SER A 18 -12.74 1.62 -21.14
CA SER A 18 -11.39 2.11 -21.42
C SER A 18 -10.37 0.96 -21.46
N THR A 19 -10.41 0.16 -22.52
CA THR A 19 -9.32 -0.75 -22.86
C THR A 19 -8.15 0.05 -23.45
N GLY A 20 -7.16 0.39 -22.63
CA GLY A 20 -5.95 1.10 -23.08
C GLY A 20 -5.21 0.32 -24.18
N GLY A 21 -5.05 0.95 -25.34
CA GLY A 21 -4.27 0.48 -26.49
C GLY A 21 -5.05 0.52 -27.80
N SER A 22 -4.83 1.55 -28.63
CA SER A 22 -5.55 1.72 -29.91
C SER A 22 -4.68 1.38 -31.12
N LYS A 23 -5.31 0.90 -32.21
CA LYS A 23 -4.71 0.79 -33.56
C LYS A 23 -4.22 2.14 -34.15
N LYS A 24 -4.26 3.24 -33.39
CA LYS A 24 -4.08 4.61 -33.88
C LYS A 24 -2.70 5.21 -33.60
N CYS A 25 -1.88 4.64 -32.71
CA CYS A 25 -0.52 5.13 -32.46
C CYS A 25 0.48 4.53 -33.46
N LYS A 26 1.36 5.38 -34.02
CA LYS A 26 2.42 4.95 -34.95
C LYS A 26 3.57 4.26 -34.20
N GLY A 27 4.17 3.24 -34.80
CA GLY A 27 5.33 2.53 -34.27
C GLY A 27 5.65 1.25 -35.04
N SER A 28 6.84 0.68 -34.83
CA SER A 28 7.35 -0.50 -35.54
C SER A 28 6.94 -1.84 -34.91
N TYR A 29 6.39 -1.84 -33.70
CA TYR A 29 5.99 -3.07 -33.02
C TYR A 29 4.65 -3.59 -33.55
N ALA A 30 4.54 -4.92 -33.64
CA ALA A 30 3.32 -5.60 -34.05
C ALA A 30 2.58 -6.22 -32.85
N ASN A 31 1.27 -6.43 -33.00
CA ASN A 31 0.42 -7.15 -32.04
C ASN A 31 1.05 -8.51 -31.70
N PRO A 32 1.18 -8.93 -30.41
CA PRO A 32 0.53 -8.45 -29.18
C PRO A 32 1.15 -7.23 -28.47
N VAL A 33 2.24 -6.66 -28.99
CA VAL A 33 2.82 -5.44 -28.43
C VAL A 33 2.04 -4.23 -28.95
N VAL A 34 1.54 -3.41 -28.02
CA VAL A 34 0.72 -2.24 -28.33
C VAL A 34 1.61 -1.01 -28.55
N ASN A 35 1.52 -0.37 -29.72
CA ASN A 35 2.14 0.93 -29.91
C ASN A 35 1.38 1.99 -29.08
N LEU A 36 2.10 2.72 -28.24
CA LEU A 36 1.59 3.75 -27.35
C LEU A 36 2.02 5.13 -27.86
N CYS A 37 1.22 6.13 -27.52
CA CYS A 37 1.44 7.54 -27.81
C CYS A 37 0.76 8.39 -26.73
N SER A 38 1.06 9.69 -26.69
CA SER A 38 0.56 10.60 -25.65
C SER A 38 -0.96 10.55 -25.43
N GLU A 39 -1.74 10.37 -26.50
CA GLU A 39 -3.21 10.31 -26.50
C GLU A 39 -3.75 8.97 -25.98
N HIS A 40 -2.95 7.89 -26.05
CA HIS A 40 -3.35 6.54 -25.63
C HIS A 40 -2.37 5.97 -24.60
N TRP A 41 -1.90 6.83 -23.70
CA TRP A 41 -0.96 6.45 -22.67
C TRP A 41 -1.65 5.78 -21.47
N PRO A 42 -1.06 4.75 -20.84
CA PRO A 42 -1.58 4.17 -19.61
C PRO A 42 -1.46 5.14 -18.42
N ASP A 43 -2.54 5.90 -18.19
CA ASP A 43 -2.66 6.90 -17.14
C ASP A 43 -3.04 6.32 -15.77
N ALA A 44 -3.45 7.18 -14.84
CA ALA A 44 -3.87 6.79 -13.50
C ALA A 44 -5.11 5.88 -13.46
N LYS A 45 -5.96 5.91 -14.50
CA LYS A 45 -7.18 5.11 -14.62
C LYS A 45 -6.93 3.72 -15.21
N SER A 46 -5.74 3.46 -15.75
CA SER A 46 -5.39 2.15 -16.30
C SER A 46 -5.54 1.04 -15.24
N THR A 47 -6.30 0.01 -15.61
CA THR A 47 -6.47 -1.24 -14.85
C THR A 47 -5.44 -2.31 -15.24
N ARG A 48 -4.51 -2.03 -16.20
CA ARG A 48 -3.34 -2.86 -16.60
C ARG A 48 -1.96 -2.28 -16.23
N VAL A 49 -1.01 -3.12 -15.81
CA VAL A 49 0.38 -2.74 -15.53
C VAL A 49 1.07 -2.83 -16.86
N TRP A 50 1.71 -1.76 -17.29
CA TRP A 50 2.32 -1.76 -18.61
C TRP A 50 3.80 -1.94 -18.49
N MET A 51 4.36 -3.00 -19.07
CA MET A 51 5.78 -2.96 -19.43
C MET A 51 5.89 -2.19 -20.74
N VAL A 52 6.66 -1.10 -20.74
CA VAL A 52 6.82 -0.23 -21.90
C VAL A 52 8.29 -0.16 -22.29
N VAL A 53 8.56 -0.43 -23.57
CA VAL A 53 9.86 -0.17 -24.20
C VAL A 53 9.82 1.20 -24.86
N PHE A 54 10.81 2.02 -24.53
CA PHE A 54 11.08 3.31 -25.16
C PHE A 54 12.24 3.10 -26.12
N TYR A 55 12.01 3.33 -27.41
CA TYR A 55 12.94 2.99 -28.48
C TYR A 55 12.94 4.05 -29.59
N THR A 56 13.87 3.90 -30.54
CA THR A 56 13.87 4.60 -31.83
C THR A 56 14.10 3.59 -32.95
N SER A 57 13.65 3.92 -34.17
CA SER A 57 13.65 3.00 -35.32
C SER A 57 15.05 2.64 -35.85
N TRP A 58 16.03 3.52 -35.68
CA TRP A 58 17.41 3.35 -36.16
C TRP A 58 18.37 2.74 -35.13
N CYS A 59 17.91 2.54 -33.89
CA CYS A 59 18.73 2.07 -32.77
C CYS A 59 19.08 0.57 -32.91
N GLY A 60 20.37 0.25 -33.08
CA GLY A 60 20.88 -1.13 -33.17
C GLY A 60 20.53 -2.01 -31.96
N HIS A 61 20.74 -1.50 -30.74
CA HIS A 61 20.39 -2.22 -29.50
C HIS A 61 18.89 -2.47 -29.34
N CYS A 62 18.06 -1.59 -29.91
CA CYS A 62 16.61 -1.72 -29.88
C CYS A 62 16.16 -2.86 -30.80
N ARG A 63 16.74 -2.95 -32.00
CA ARG A 63 16.52 -4.07 -32.93
C ARG A 63 16.95 -5.42 -32.33
N ALA A 64 18.03 -5.43 -31.54
CA ALA A 64 18.48 -6.65 -30.85
C ALA A 64 17.53 -7.11 -29.73
N LEU A 65 16.86 -6.18 -29.05
CA LEU A 65 15.88 -6.47 -27.99
C LEU A 65 14.52 -6.94 -28.55
N GLU A 66 14.15 -6.43 -29.73
CA GLU A 66 12.81 -6.58 -30.30
C GLU A 66 12.29 -8.04 -30.37
N PRO A 67 13.07 -9.07 -30.77
CA PRO A 67 12.57 -10.44 -30.82
C PRO A 67 12.12 -10.96 -29.44
N LYS A 68 12.94 -10.72 -28.41
CA LYS A 68 12.67 -11.13 -27.01
C LYS A 68 11.49 -10.38 -26.43
N TYR A 69 11.38 -9.09 -26.74
CA TYR A 69 10.25 -8.27 -26.29
C TYR A 69 8.93 -8.66 -26.97
N LYS A 70 8.96 -9.06 -28.25
CA LYS A 70 7.79 -9.61 -28.94
C LYS A 70 7.36 -10.95 -28.35
N GLU A 71 8.30 -11.81 -28.00
CA GLU A 71 8.02 -13.08 -27.31
C GLU A 71 7.32 -12.84 -25.97
N LEU A 72 7.84 -11.91 -25.15
CA LEU A 72 7.18 -11.48 -23.91
C LEU A 72 5.72 -11.05 -24.14
N GLY A 73 5.49 -10.25 -25.18
CA GLY A 73 4.14 -9.86 -25.61
C GLY A 73 3.24 -11.06 -25.89
N LYS A 74 3.76 -12.12 -26.54
CA LYS A 74 3.01 -13.35 -26.85
C LYS A 74 2.66 -14.14 -25.61
N LEU A 75 3.60 -14.27 -24.66
CA LEU A 75 3.38 -15.00 -23.41
C LEU A 75 2.33 -14.33 -22.52
N LEU A 76 2.32 -12.99 -22.49
CA LEU A 76 1.44 -12.22 -21.59
C LEU A 76 0.15 -11.71 -22.26
N LYS A 77 -0.12 -12.08 -23.52
CA LYS A 77 -1.27 -11.58 -24.29
C LYS A 77 -2.64 -11.84 -23.63
N ASN A 78 -2.75 -12.93 -22.87
CA ASN A 78 -3.99 -13.37 -22.22
C ASN A 78 -4.12 -12.86 -20.77
N ASP A 79 -3.07 -12.26 -20.20
CA ASP A 79 -3.11 -11.71 -18.87
C ASP A 79 -3.83 -10.34 -18.88
N LYS A 80 -5.02 -10.30 -18.27
CA LYS A 80 -5.82 -9.07 -18.20
C LYS A 80 -5.25 -8.02 -17.26
N SER A 81 -4.28 -8.37 -16.41
CA SER A 81 -3.63 -7.47 -15.45
C SER A 81 -2.38 -6.78 -15.99
N ILE A 82 -1.77 -7.31 -17.07
CA ILE A 82 -0.51 -6.82 -17.65
C ILE A 82 -0.73 -6.42 -19.11
N GLY A 83 -0.21 -5.27 -19.52
CA GLY A 83 -0.10 -4.83 -20.90
C GLY A 83 1.36 -4.73 -21.33
N ILE A 84 1.64 -5.06 -22.59
CA ILE A 84 2.98 -4.91 -23.17
C ILE A 84 2.89 -3.83 -24.24
N GLY A 85 3.61 -2.74 -24.00
CA GLY A 85 3.58 -1.53 -24.82
C GLY A 85 4.95 -1.16 -25.37
N ALA A 86 4.94 -0.34 -26.42
CA ALA A 86 6.12 0.25 -27.02
C ALA A 86 5.83 1.70 -27.43
N VAL A 87 6.79 2.61 -27.24
CA VAL A 87 6.68 4.01 -27.68
C VAL A 87 7.92 4.40 -28.45
N ASP A 88 7.71 4.96 -29.65
CA ASP A 88 8.78 5.48 -30.49
C ASP A 88 9.09 6.92 -30.07
N CYS A 89 10.30 7.14 -29.55
CA CYS A 89 10.74 8.42 -29.04
C CYS A 89 11.18 9.40 -30.13
N ASP A 90 11.33 8.98 -31.40
CA ASP A 90 11.47 9.93 -32.51
C ASP A 90 10.13 10.59 -32.83
N ILE A 91 9.04 9.86 -32.63
CA ILE A 91 7.66 10.31 -32.89
C ILE A 91 7.09 11.05 -31.67
N ASP A 92 7.20 10.49 -30.47
CA ASP A 92 6.63 11.06 -29.23
C ASP A 92 7.73 11.44 -28.21
N ARG A 93 8.50 12.47 -28.56
CA ARG A 93 9.59 12.99 -27.73
C ARG A 93 9.12 13.47 -26.37
N ALA A 94 7.93 14.07 -26.30
CA ALA A 94 7.38 14.65 -25.08
C ALA A 94 7.12 13.57 -24.01
N THR A 95 6.50 12.46 -24.40
CA THR A 95 6.28 11.32 -23.50
C THR A 95 7.61 10.73 -23.02
N CYS A 96 8.59 10.56 -23.91
CA CYS A 96 9.89 10.00 -23.54
C CYS A 96 10.66 10.90 -22.55
N SER A 97 10.63 12.23 -22.76
CA SER A 97 11.21 13.21 -21.84
C SER A 97 10.51 13.19 -20.47
N LYS A 98 9.17 13.16 -20.45
CA LYS A 98 8.35 13.08 -19.22
C LYS A 98 8.72 11.88 -18.34
N TYR A 99 9.08 10.74 -18.94
CA TYR A 99 9.47 9.54 -18.21
C TYR A 99 10.98 9.43 -17.94
N GLY A 100 11.75 10.49 -18.21
CA GLY A 100 13.18 10.57 -17.93
C GLY A 100 13.99 9.56 -18.73
N VAL A 101 13.69 9.42 -20.02
CA VAL A 101 14.45 8.55 -20.93
C VAL A 101 15.60 9.34 -21.54
N SER A 102 16.82 8.95 -21.20
CA SER A 102 18.07 9.57 -21.70
C SER A 102 18.86 8.66 -22.65
N GLY A 103 18.41 7.43 -22.88
CA GLY A 103 19.07 6.48 -23.76
C GLY A 103 18.16 5.32 -24.16
N PHE A 104 18.52 4.61 -25.23
CA PHE A 104 17.69 3.58 -25.86
C PHE A 104 18.41 2.23 -26.01
N PRO A 105 17.68 1.09 -25.87
CA PRO A 105 16.31 1.01 -25.39
C PRO A 105 16.24 1.23 -23.87
N ALA A 106 15.16 1.85 -23.40
CA ALA A 106 14.82 1.91 -21.98
C ALA A 106 13.53 1.13 -21.71
N LEU A 107 13.51 0.36 -20.63
CA LEU A 107 12.37 -0.45 -20.21
C LEU A 107 11.83 0.10 -18.89
N LYS A 108 10.52 0.33 -18.83
CA LYS A 108 9.85 0.80 -17.60
C LYS A 108 8.53 0.08 -17.38
N ALA A 109 8.18 -0.18 -16.13
CA ALA A 109 6.82 -0.51 -15.75
C ALA A 109 6.03 0.78 -15.50
N ILE A 110 4.87 0.94 -16.13
CA ILE A 110 3.93 2.03 -15.90
C ILE A 110 2.78 1.50 -15.02
N VAL A 111 2.69 2.04 -13.82
CA VAL A 111 1.69 1.69 -12.81
C VAL A 111 0.93 2.95 -12.42
N SER A 112 -0.35 3.03 -12.77
CA SER A 112 -1.21 4.20 -12.53
C SER A 112 -0.54 5.52 -12.96
N GLY A 113 0.01 5.54 -14.17
CA GLY A 113 0.71 6.70 -14.75
C GLY A 113 2.14 6.93 -14.25
N LYS A 114 2.65 6.18 -13.26
CA LYS A 114 4.02 6.33 -12.74
C LYS A 114 4.97 5.30 -13.35
N GLY A 115 6.18 5.74 -13.73
CA GLY A 115 7.20 4.86 -14.31
C GLY A 115 8.20 4.34 -13.28
N LYS A 116 8.48 3.03 -13.32
CA LYS A 116 9.57 2.37 -12.58
C LYS A 116 10.54 1.74 -13.59
N SER A 117 11.82 2.13 -13.55
CA SER A 117 12.83 1.62 -14.48
C SER A 117 13.15 0.14 -14.25
N TYR A 118 13.35 -0.59 -15.35
CA TYR A 118 13.88 -1.95 -15.37
C TYR A 118 15.35 -1.93 -15.78
N ASN A 119 16.21 -2.45 -14.90
CA ASN A 119 17.66 -2.53 -15.12
C ASN A 119 18.16 -3.99 -15.13
N GLY A 120 17.25 -4.96 -15.21
CA GLY A 120 17.60 -6.38 -15.23
C GLY A 120 18.04 -6.88 -16.61
N ALA A 121 18.25 -8.20 -16.70
CA ALA A 121 18.65 -8.86 -17.94
C ALA A 121 17.59 -8.67 -19.04
N ARG A 122 18.04 -8.32 -20.25
CA ARG A 122 17.18 -8.04 -21.41
C ARG A 122 16.76 -9.32 -22.15
N GLU A 123 16.35 -10.31 -21.37
CA GLU A 123 15.87 -11.62 -21.80
C GLU A 123 14.38 -11.79 -21.45
N THR A 124 13.67 -12.64 -22.19
CA THR A 124 12.21 -12.82 -22.06
C THR A 124 11.81 -13.20 -20.62
N GLU A 125 12.44 -14.22 -20.04
CA GLU A 125 12.08 -14.75 -18.72
C GLU A 125 12.32 -13.75 -17.57
N PRO A 126 13.50 -13.11 -17.43
CA PRO A 126 13.71 -12.05 -16.42
C PRO A 126 12.76 -10.86 -16.55
N MET A 127 12.39 -10.47 -17.77
CA MET A 127 11.40 -9.40 -17.99
C MET A 127 10.01 -9.85 -17.55
N LYS A 128 9.61 -11.08 -17.93
CA LYS A 128 8.33 -11.70 -17.56
C LYS A 128 8.18 -11.80 -16.05
N ALA A 129 9.15 -12.42 -15.36
CA ALA A 129 9.13 -12.58 -13.91
C ALA A 129 9.02 -11.23 -13.18
N TRP A 130 9.74 -10.22 -13.66
CA TRP A 130 9.71 -8.89 -13.06
C TRP A 130 8.36 -8.20 -13.23
N ILE A 131 7.77 -8.22 -14.42
CA ILE A 131 6.48 -7.56 -14.65
C ILE A 131 5.32 -8.31 -13.98
N GLU A 132 5.35 -9.64 -13.96
CA GLU A 132 4.40 -10.46 -13.19
C GLU A 132 4.52 -10.16 -11.69
N GLY A 133 5.74 -10.02 -11.17
CA GLY A 133 5.97 -9.58 -9.79
C GLY A 133 5.37 -8.20 -9.50
N ILE A 134 5.50 -7.25 -10.43
CA ILE A 134 4.86 -5.93 -10.27
C ILE A 134 3.34 -6.04 -10.34
N ALA A 135 2.79 -6.86 -11.24
CA ALA A 135 1.36 -7.04 -11.43
C ALA A 135 0.66 -7.73 -10.26
N LYS A 136 1.28 -8.78 -9.69
CA LYS A 136 0.84 -9.40 -8.42
C LYS A 136 0.84 -8.40 -7.26
N ASN A 137 1.74 -7.43 -7.34
CA ASN A 137 1.87 -6.32 -6.40
C ASN A 137 1.14 -5.06 -6.89
N ARG A 138 0.33 -5.12 -7.94
CA ARG A 138 -0.30 -3.91 -8.47
C ARG A 138 -1.67 -3.72 -7.83
N GLY A 139 -1.87 -2.53 -7.29
CA GLY A 139 -2.84 -2.31 -6.21
C GLY A 139 -2.18 -2.40 -4.84
N THR A 140 -0.89 -2.78 -4.77
CA THR A 140 -0.09 -2.55 -3.58
C THR A 140 0.60 -1.16 -3.69
N LYS A 141 0.53 -0.15 -2.81
CA LYS A 141 -0.21 0.19 -1.57
C LYS A 141 -0.64 -0.96 -0.65
N GLY A 142 0.02 -2.10 -0.72
CA GLY A 142 -0.59 -3.37 -0.37
C GLY A 142 0.43 -4.20 0.36
N GLY A 143 0.81 -3.64 1.50
CA GLY A 143 0.78 -4.48 2.70
C GLY A 143 -0.68 -4.76 3.07
N SER A 144 -0.95 -4.77 4.36
CA SER A 144 -2.21 -4.66 5.10
C SER A 144 -3.56 -4.50 4.35
N ALA A 145 -3.64 -3.71 3.27
CA ALA A 145 -4.82 -3.56 2.42
C ALA A 145 -5.41 -4.86 1.83
N LYS A 146 -4.64 -5.95 1.73
CA LYS A 146 -5.15 -7.28 1.31
C LYS A 146 -5.75 -8.08 2.46
N CYS A 147 -5.41 -7.72 3.70
CA CYS A 147 -5.88 -8.41 4.89
C CYS A 147 -7.37 -8.16 5.12
N ALA A 148 -8.01 -9.07 5.87
CA ALA A 148 -9.39 -8.91 6.25
C ALA A 148 -9.62 -7.60 7.03
N VAL A 149 -10.58 -6.80 6.57
CA VAL A 149 -10.82 -5.45 7.13
C VAL A 149 -11.53 -5.47 8.48
N GLY A 150 -12.21 -6.57 8.82
CA GLY A 150 -12.95 -6.74 10.07
C GLY A 150 -13.85 -5.56 10.42
N LEU A 151 -13.64 -4.97 11.60
CA LEU A 151 -14.40 -3.83 12.11
C LEU A 151 -14.16 -2.52 11.32
N PHE A 152 -13.04 -2.41 10.60
CA PHE A 152 -12.53 -1.20 9.97
C PHE A 152 -12.76 -1.19 8.45
N LYS A 153 -14.04 -1.13 8.07
CA LYS A 153 -14.47 -1.25 6.66
C LYS A 153 -14.12 -0.03 5.79
N SER A 154 -13.93 1.15 6.36
CA SER A 154 -13.78 2.40 5.61
C SER A 154 -12.31 2.82 5.48
N ARG A 155 -11.75 2.75 4.27
CA ARG A 155 -10.36 3.17 4.00
C ARG A 155 -10.12 4.69 4.04
N VAL A 156 -11.20 5.46 4.03
CA VAL A 156 -11.16 6.93 4.08
C VAL A 156 -11.39 7.47 5.48
N LYS A 157 -12.04 6.71 6.37
CA LYS A 157 -12.35 7.11 7.75
C LYS A 157 -11.51 6.35 8.78
N ASP A 158 -11.35 5.04 8.62
CA ASP A 158 -10.71 4.21 9.62
C ASP A 158 -9.18 4.32 9.50
N ALA A 159 -8.54 4.80 10.57
CA ALA A 159 -7.09 4.94 10.66
C ALA A 159 -6.36 3.65 11.08
N VAL A 160 -7.09 2.62 11.55
CA VAL A 160 -6.48 1.34 11.94
C VAL A 160 -6.07 0.57 10.69
N VAL A 161 -4.87 0.01 10.72
CA VAL A 161 -4.32 -0.76 9.60
C VAL A 161 -4.71 -2.23 9.75
N PRO A 162 -5.47 -2.83 8.81
CA PRO A 162 -5.79 -4.26 8.90
C PRO A 162 -4.54 -5.12 8.69
N LEU A 163 -4.32 -6.13 9.52
CA LEU A 163 -3.14 -6.99 9.50
C LEU A 163 -3.53 -8.46 9.32
N CYS A 164 -2.60 -9.22 8.75
CA CYS A 164 -2.66 -10.65 8.47
C CYS A 164 -1.23 -11.18 8.40
N GLU A 165 -1.05 -12.49 8.37
CA GLU A 165 0.26 -13.15 8.43
C GLU A 165 1.28 -12.58 7.42
N GLU A 166 0.90 -12.49 6.13
CA GLU A 166 1.77 -11.98 5.06
C GLU A 166 2.21 -10.51 5.23
N HIS A 167 1.49 -9.76 6.06
CA HIS A 167 1.66 -8.32 6.22
C HIS A 167 1.74 -7.90 7.68
N PHE A 168 2.18 -8.81 8.55
CA PHE A 168 2.47 -8.52 9.94
C PHE A 168 3.81 -7.76 10.06
N PRO A 169 3.97 -6.82 11.02
CA PRO A 169 5.22 -6.09 11.18
C PRO A 169 6.42 -7.00 11.47
N ASP A 170 7.45 -6.91 10.62
CA ASP A 170 8.70 -7.68 10.71
C ASP A 170 9.88 -6.82 11.24
N ASP A 171 11.09 -7.36 11.15
CA ASP A 171 12.34 -6.69 11.53
C ASP A 171 12.65 -5.45 10.68
N LYS A 172 12.07 -5.34 9.48
CA LYS A 172 12.22 -4.21 8.56
C LYS A 172 11.18 -3.11 8.79
N ALA A 173 10.25 -3.30 9.72
CA ALA A 173 9.25 -2.31 10.04
C ALA A 173 9.91 -0.99 10.52
N LYS A 174 9.61 0.11 9.83
CA LYS A 174 10.17 1.44 10.15
C LYS A 174 9.65 2.05 11.45
N ASN A 175 8.45 1.63 11.87
CA ASN A 175 7.79 2.12 13.07
C ASN A 175 7.55 0.93 13.99
N ASP A 176 7.51 1.19 15.29
CA ASP A 176 6.92 0.27 16.26
C ASP A 176 5.40 0.20 16.06
N TRP A 177 4.81 -0.91 16.48
CA TRP A 177 3.40 -1.17 16.31
C TRP A 177 2.72 -1.54 17.61
N LEU A 178 1.49 -1.06 17.75
CA LEU A 178 0.53 -1.57 18.70
C LEU A 178 -0.51 -2.36 17.88
N VAL A 179 -0.51 -3.68 18.07
CA VAL A 179 -1.32 -4.61 17.29
C VAL A 179 -2.38 -5.25 18.17
N LEU A 180 -3.64 -5.11 17.79
CA LEU A 180 -4.74 -5.84 18.44
C LEU A 180 -5.14 -7.09 17.68
N PHE A 181 -5.31 -8.17 18.41
CA PHE A 181 -6.01 -9.37 17.95
C PHE A 181 -7.42 -9.31 18.52
N TYR A 182 -8.45 -9.43 17.68
CA TYR A 182 -9.86 -9.30 18.09
C TYR A 182 -10.78 -10.21 17.27
N ASN A 183 -12.00 -10.42 17.75
CA ASN A 183 -13.05 -11.15 17.02
C ASN A 183 -14.15 -10.18 16.57
N SER A 184 -14.41 -10.07 15.28
CA SER A 184 -15.45 -9.20 14.73
C SER A 184 -16.87 -9.55 15.23
N LYS A 185 -17.16 -10.82 15.54
CA LYS A 185 -18.51 -11.26 15.95
C LYS A 185 -18.74 -11.17 17.46
N SER A 186 -17.71 -11.40 18.27
CA SER A 186 -17.82 -11.36 19.75
C SER A 186 -17.33 -10.05 20.36
N SER A 187 -16.46 -9.31 19.68
CA SER A 187 -15.95 -7.99 20.08
C SER A 187 -16.75 -6.84 19.44
N ALA A 188 -18.03 -7.06 19.17
CA ALA A 188 -18.94 -6.12 18.52
C ALA A 188 -19.39 -4.95 19.44
N SER A 189 -18.58 -4.53 20.40
CA SER A 189 -18.80 -3.23 21.01
C SER A 189 -18.32 -2.16 20.03
N THR A 190 -19.24 -1.29 19.60
CA THR A 190 -18.92 -0.02 18.92
C THR A 190 -17.74 0.68 19.63
N ASP A 191 -17.68 0.53 20.95
CA ASP A 191 -16.62 1.04 21.83
C ASP A 191 -15.21 0.59 21.43
N LEU A 192 -14.98 -0.70 21.13
CA LEU A 192 -13.65 -1.17 20.76
C LEU A 192 -13.19 -0.55 19.44
N LYS A 193 -14.09 -0.46 18.46
CA LYS A 193 -13.81 0.19 17.18
C LYS A 193 -13.43 1.66 17.39
N GLU A 194 -14.18 2.38 18.21
CA GLU A 194 -13.95 3.80 18.48
C GLU A 194 -12.64 4.03 19.24
N VAL A 195 -12.35 3.22 20.27
CA VAL A 195 -11.10 3.30 21.03
C VAL A 195 -9.90 3.10 20.12
N LEU A 196 -9.91 2.05 19.28
CA LEU A 196 -8.79 1.74 18.39
C LEU A 196 -8.62 2.77 17.29
N HIS A 197 -9.73 3.25 16.73
CA HIS A 197 -9.70 4.34 15.77
C HIS A 197 -9.06 5.60 16.38
N ARG A 198 -9.48 5.98 17.58
CA ARG A 198 -8.94 7.14 18.29
C ARG A 198 -7.46 6.98 18.60
N LEU A 199 -7.06 5.82 19.12
CA LEU A 199 -5.66 5.47 19.38
C LEU A 199 -4.80 5.56 18.11
N ALA A 200 -5.29 5.02 17.00
CA ALA A 200 -4.60 5.08 15.71
C ALA A 200 -4.36 6.53 15.25
N VAL A 201 -5.37 7.39 15.32
CA VAL A 201 -5.25 8.81 14.97
C VAL A 201 -4.28 9.53 15.92
N ASP A 202 -4.41 9.29 17.21
CA ASP A 202 -3.60 9.92 18.26
C ASP A 202 -2.10 9.61 18.09
N LEU A 203 -1.76 8.36 17.75
CA LEU A 203 -0.38 7.95 17.47
C LEU A 203 0.12 8.34 16.07
N GLY A 204 -0.76 8.80 15.18
CA GLY A 204 -0.40 9.36 13.87
C GLY A 204 -0.59 8.42 12.68
N ASN A 205 -1.51 7.47 12.75
CA ASN A 205 -2.04 6.84 11.55
C ASN A 205 -2.91 7.81 10.76
N ASP A 206 -2.73 7.83 9.44
CA ASP A 206 -3.70 8.39 8.51
C ASP A 206 -4.50 7.24 7.89
N PRO A 207 -5.80 7.40 7.63
CA PRO A 207 -6.55 6.46 6.81
C PRO A 207 -5.88 6.23 5.45
N PRO A 208 -5.82 4.99 4.93
CA PRO A 208 -5.05 4.63 3.73
C PRO A 208 -5.36 5.46 2.48
N ASP A 209 -6.64 5.85 2.33
CA ASP A 209 -7.16 6.58 1.17
C ASP A 209 -7.61 8.01 1.52
N MET A 210 -7.19 8.54 2.67
CA MET A 210 -7.37 9.96 3.01
C MET A 210 -6.66 10.84 1.96
N SER A 211 -7.37 11.86 1.47
CA SER A 211 -6.81 12.81 0.51
C SER A 211 -5.63 13.58 1.13
N LYS A 212 -4.65 13.95 0.30
CA LYS A 212 -3.47 14.70 0.78
C LYS A 212 -3.83 16.05 1.39
N SER A 213 -4.91 16.69 0.92
CA SER A 213 -5.37 17.99 1.44
C SER A 213 -5.96 17.90 2.85
N LEU A 214 -6.44 16.73 3.26
CA LEU A 214 -6.99 16.50 4.61
C LEU A 214 -5.93 16.09 5.62
N LYS A 215 -4.73 15.69 5.18
CA LYS A 215 -3.64 15.29 6.07
C LYS A 215 -3.12 16.52 6.81
N LYS A 216 -3.14 16.45 8.14
CA LYS A 216 -2.60 17.48 9.03
C LYS A 216 -1.35 16.92 9.72
N PRO A 217 -0.16 17.02 9.09
CA PRO A 217 1.07 16.50 9.69
C PRO A 217 1.37 17.29 10.98
N LYS A 218 1.71 16.57 12.05
CA LYS A 218 2.14 17.14 13.33
C LYS A 218 3.56 16.68 13.63
N LYS A 219 4.37 17.54 14.24
CA LYS A 219 5.70 17.11 14.71
C LYS A 219 5.53 16.07 15.82
N LYS A 220 6.47 15.12 15.91
CA LYS A 220 6.45 14.09 16.97
C LYS A 220 6.38 14.70 18.37
N ARG A 221 7.16 15.75 18.63
CA ARG A 221 7.18 16.45 19.92
C ARG A 221 5.82 17.08 20.26
N GLU A 222 5.27 17.88 19.35
CA GLU A 222 3.95 18.50 19.51
C GLU A 222 2.84 17.45 19.74
N ARG A 223 2.94 16.30 19.06
CA ARG A 223 2.00 15.18 19.27
C ARG A 223 2.12 14.62 20.68
N LEU A 224 3.33 14.34 21.18
CA LEU A 224 3.55 13.83 22.54
C LEU A 224 3.02 14.80 23.60
N GLU A 225 3.31 16.09 23.47
CA GLU A 225 2.80 17.15 24.36
C GLU A 225 1.26 17.19 24.34
N SER A 226 0.64 17.10 23.15
CA SER A 226 -0.82 17.08 23.05
C SER A 226 -1.47 15.82 23.64
N LEU A 227 -0.78 14.68 23.62
CA LEU A 227 -1.28 13.45 24.22
C LEU A 227 -1.16 13.48 25.75
N ALA A 228 -0.04 14.02 26.24
CA ALA A 228 0.22 14.24 27.66
C ALA A 228 -0.88 15.11 28.30
N GLU A 229 -1.22 16.23 27.65
CA GLU A 229 -2.30 17.11 28.07
C GLU A 229 -3.68 16.44 27.96
N LYS A 230 -3.97 15.80 26.82
CA LYS A 230 -5.28 15.18 26.56
C LYS A 230 -5.64 14.05 27.52
N TYR A 231 -4.65 13.28 27.95
CA TYR A 231 -4.85 12.08 28.77
C TYR A 231 -4.23 12.18 30.17
N ASP A 232 -3.84 13.38 30.57
CA ASP A 232 -3.35 13.70 31.92
C ASP A 232 -2.19 12.80 32.38
N PHE A 233 -1.10 12.78 31.60
CA PHE A 233 0.14 12.11 32.00
C PHE A 233 1.38 12.95 31.66
N ALA A 234 2.44 12.82 32.46
CA ALA A 234 3.70 13.53 32.22
C ALA A 234 4.55 12.83 31.14
N VAL A 235 5.19 13.64 30.29
CA VAL A 235 6.16 13.15 29.31
C VAL A 235 7.57 13.62 29.65
N ASP A 236 8.54 12.71 29.57
CA ASP A 236 9.96 12.99 29.63
C ASP A 236 10.50 13.19 28.20
N LEU A 237 10.62 14.45 27.79
CA LEU A 237 11.05 14.82 26.46
C LEU A 237 12.54 15.21 26.45
N PRO A 238 13.38 14.58 25.60
CA PRO A 238 14.78 14.94 25.51
C PRO A 238 14.96 16.40 25.07
N LYS A 239 16.08 17.02 25.48
CA LYS A 239 16.45 18.39 25.08
C LYS A 239 16.50 18.56 23.55
N LYS A 240 16.89 17.51 22.83
CA LYS A 240 16.89 17.44 21.36
C LYS A 240 15.97 16.29 20.92
N GLY A 241 15.07 16.58 19.97
CA GLY A 241 14.10 15.62 19.45
C GLY A 241 12.86 15.44 20.35
N PRO A 242 11.99 14.46 20.07
CA PRO A 242 11.98 13.64 18.85
C PRO A 242 11.66 14.46 17.59
N PHE A 243 12.30 14.11 16.47
CA PHE A 243 12.21 14.84 15.20
C PHE A 243 11.29 14.14 14.19
N GLY A 244 10.86 14.90 13.17
CA GLY A 244 10.06 14.40 12.06
C GLY A 244 8.54 14.54 12.28
N MET A 245 7.80 14.20 11.22
CA MET A 245 6.33 14.31 11.14
C MET A 245 5.64 12.95 11.08
N ASP A 246 6.43 11.85 11.10
CA ASP A 246 5.91 10.49 11.01
C ASP A 246 5.09 10.12 12.25
N ALA A 247 4.37 9.00 12.18
CA ALA A 247 3.69 8.42 13.32
C ALA A 247 4.66 8.18 14.50
N LEU A 248 4.14 8.26 15.73
CA LEU A 248 4.88 7.85 16.92
C LEU A 248 5.04 6.32 16.93
N ALA A 249 3.93 5.63 16.70
CA ALA A 249 3.83 4.20 16.45
C ALA A 249 2.65 3.96 15.50
N LYS A 250 2.61 2.80 14.83
CA LYS A 250 1.49 2.40 13.99
C LYS A 250 0.52 1.52 14.74
N VAL A 251 -0.77 1.75 14.55
CA VAL A 251 -1.82 0.90 15.13
C VAL A 251 -2.40 -0.03 14.07
N GLY A 252 -2.41 -1.33 14.36
CA GLY A 252 -2.94 -2.35 13.48
C GLY A 252 -3.92 -3.29 14.18
N GLY A 253 -4.73 -3.99 13.39
CA GLY A 253 -5.74 -4.93 13.89
C GLY A 253 -5.79 -6.22 13.08
N VAL A 254 -5.73 -7.35 13.74
CA VAL A 254 -5.90 -8.71 13.21
C VAL A 254 -7.27 -9.22 13.63
N CYS A 255 -8.10 -9.58 12.65
CA CYS A 255 -9.44 -10.10 12.89
C CYS A 255 -9.43 -11.64 12.89
N CYS A 256 -9.53 -12.25 14.06
CA CYS A 256 -9.33 -13.68 14.27
C CYS A 256 -10.49 -14.59 13.83
N ASP A 257 -11.65 -14.03 13.51
CA ASP A 257 -12.84 -14.75 13.07
C ASP A 257 -13.33 -14.29 11.68
N CYS A 258 -12.50 -13.55 10.94
CA CYS A 258 -12.86 -13.01 9.63
C CYS A 258 -12.70 -14.01 8.47
N ASN A 259 -11.70 -14.89 8.51
CA ASN A 259 -11.45 -15.94 7.51
C ASN A 259 -10.58 -17.06 8.11
N GLU A 260 -10.46 -18.17 7.39
CA GLU A 260 -9.72 -19.36 7.85
C GLU A 260 -8.23 -19.08 8.10
N ASP A 261 -7.58 -18.33 7.20
CA ASP A 261 -6.17 -17.95 7.35
C ASP A 261 -5.93 -17.14 8.64
N ALA A 262 -6.84 -16.23 8.97
CA ALA A 262 -6.75 -15.42 10.18
C ALA A 262 -7.02 -16.23 11.45
N VAL A 263 -7.88 -17.25 11.41
CA VAL A 263 -8.09 -18.18 12.53
C VAL A 263 -6.77 -18.92 12.83
N ALA A 264 -6.12 -19.46 11.80
CA ALA A 264 -4.84 -20.15 11.96
C ALA A 264 -3.74 -19.22 12.48
N PHE A 265 -3.64 -18.01 11.91
CA PHE A 265 -2.66 -17.02 12.34
C PHE A 265 -2.87 -16.54 13.79
N CYS A 266 -4.13 -16.38 14.23
CA CYS A 266 -4.42 -16.02 15.61
C CYS A 266 -4.12 -17.17 16.58
N ALA A 267 -4.44 -18.41 16.22
CA ALA A 267 -4.14 -19.58 17.05
C ALA A 267 -2.62 -19.70 17.33
N SER A 268 -1.77 -19.43 16.33
CA SER A 268 -0.32 -19.43 16.51
C SER A 268 0.20 -18.18 17.22
N SER A 269 -0.42 -17.01 16.99
CA SER A 269 0.05 -15.73 17.54
C SER A 269 -0.40 -15.47 18.98
N LEU A 270 -1.48 -16.09 19.43
CA LEU A 270 -2.02 -15.93 20.78
C LEU A 270 -1.57 -17.03 21.76
N ARG A 271 -0.69 -17.93 21.30
CA ARG A 271 -0.03 -18.93 22.15
C ARG A 271 1.23 -18.33 22.77
N ILE A 272 1.25 -18.14 24.08
CA ILE A 272 2.37 -17.56 24.82
C ILE A 272 2.92 -18.61 25.78
N GLY A 273 4.07 -19.19 25.43
CA GLY A 273 4.59 -20.35 26.13
C GLY A 273 3.65 -21.55 25.93
N GLU A 274 3.10 -22.06 27.03
CA GLU A 274 2.14 -23.19 27.03
C GLU A 274 0.68 -22.74 27.18
N GLU A 275 0.42 -21.44 27.34
CA GLU A 275 -0.92 -20.90 27.55
C GLU A 275 -1.50 -20.32 26.25
N ASP A 276 -2.75 -20.69 25.95
CA ASP A 276 -3.53 -20.10 24.86
C ASP A 276 -4.34 -18.92 25.41
N VAL A 277 -4.07 -17.71 24.90
CA VAL A 277 -4.74 -16.49 25.37
C VAL A 277 -5.90 -16.12 24.46
N GLN A 278 -7.07 -15.84 25.02
CA GLN A 278 -8.24 -15.48 24.22
C GLN A 278 -8.25 -14.00 23.82
N ALA A 279 -8.62 -13.71 22.57
CA ALA A 279 -8.86 -12.35 22.09
C ALA A 279 -10.04 -11.67 22.84
N PRO A 280 -10.01 -10.34 23.07
CA PRO A 280 -9.05 -9.38 22.51
C PRO A 280 -7.74 -9.27 23.30
N GLN A 281 -6.61 -9.19 22.57
CA GLN A 281 -5.27 -9.05 23.16
C GLN A 281 -4.45 -7.98 22.43
N VAL A 282 -3.63 -7.23 23.17
CA VAL A 282 -2.77 -6.16 22.65
C VAL A 282 -1.31 -6.57 22.71
N PHE A 283 -0.62 -6.44 21.58
CA PHE A 283 0.81 -6.67 21.49
C PHE A 283 1.54 -5.39 21.13
N TRP A 284 2.67 -5.16 21.78
CA TRP A 284 3.69 -4.25 21.28
C TRP A 284 4.61 -5.02 20.34
N VAL A 285 4.85 -4.48 19.14
CA VAL A 285 5.72 -5.09 18.14
C VAL A 285 6.81 -4.10 17.74
N SER A 286 8.06 -4.45 18.00
CA SER A 286 9.22 -3.64 17.65
C SER A 286 10.31 -4.51 17.06
N LYS A 287 10.79 -4.15 15.86
CA LYS A 287 11.85 -4.87 15.13
C LYS A 287 11.60 -6.39 15.07
N GLY A 288 10.37 -6.79 14.75
CA GLY A 288 9.96 -8.20 14.67
C GLY A 288 9.71 -8.90 16.01
N HIS A 289 10.08 -8.32 17.14
CA HIS A 289 9.76 -8.87 18.46
C HIS A 289 8.36 -8.48 18.92
N ARG A 290 7.62 -9.45 19.45
CA ARG A 290 6.25 -9.28 19.95
C ARG A 290 6.23 -9.42 21.47
N GLU A 291 5.58 -8.49 22.15
CA GLU A 291 5.40 -8.50 23.61
C GLU A 291 3.91 -8.34 23.93
N LEU A 292 3.33 -9.30 24.67
CA LEU A 292 1.95 -9.18 25.15
C LEU A 292 1.87 -8.14 26.26
N LEU A 293 0.90 -7.24 26.16
CA LEU A 293 0.60 -6.23 27.17
C LEU A 293 -0.48 -6.76 28.14
N LYS A 294 -0.06 -7.58 29.11
CA LYS A 294 -0.94 -8.37 30.00
C LYS A 294 -1.97 -7.56 30.81
N ASP A 295 -1.63 -6.33 31.18
CA ASP A 295 -2.49 -5.46 32.02
C ASP A 295 -3.01 -4.22 31.27
N ALA A 296 -3.04 -4.28 29.95
CA ALA A 296 -3.54 -3.17 29.16
C ALA A 296 -5.07 -3.08 29.25
N ASP A 297 -5.57 -2.15 30.05
CA ASP A 297 -6.95 -1.70 29.95
C ASP A 297 -7.21 -1.18 28.52
N MET A 298 -8.29 -1.67 27.91
CA MET A 298 -8.69 -1.41 26.52
C MET A 298 -9.34 -0.02 26.36
N SER A 299 -8.92 0.96 27.16
CA SER A 299 -9.35 2.34 27.06
C SER A 299 -8.33 3.19 26.31
N ALA A 300 -8.80 4.24 25.61
CA ALA A 300 -7.93 5.13 24.86
C ALA A 300 -6.84 5.80 25.72
N PRO A 301 -7.11 6.27 26.97
CA PRO A 301 -6.07 6.83 27.83
C PRO A 301 -4.98 5.80 28.18
N SER A 302 -5.39 4.61 28.64
CA SER A 302 -4.48 3.54 29.05
C SER A 302 -3.57 3.10 27.91
N LEU A 303 -4.13 2.86 26.72
CA LEU A 303 -3.36 2.45 25.54
C LEU A 303 -2.42 3.55 25.01
N ASN A 304 -2.84 4.82 25.04
CA ASN A 304 -1.96 5.93 24.64
C ASN A 304 -0.78 6.07 25.61
N LYS A 305 -1.05 6.07 26.92
CA LYS A 305 -0.01 6.16 27.95
C LYS A 305 0.97 4.99 27.84
N LEU A 306 0.47 3.78 27.63
CA LEU A 306 1.29 2.58 27.44
C LEU A 306 2.17 2.68 26.19
N ALA A 307 1.61 3.11 25.05
CA ALA A 307 2.38 3.30 23.82
C ALA A 307 3.50 4.35 24.00
N VAL A 308 3.19 5.49 24.62
CA VAL A 308 4.19 6.55 24.88
C VAL A 308 5.25 6.09 25.89
N THR A 309 4.87 5.24 26.85
CA THR A 309 5.79 4.59 27.79
C THR A 309 6.74 3.63 27.08
N LYS A 310 6.23 2.78 26.16
CA LYS A 310 7.04 1.86 25.35
C LYS A 310 8.00 2.58 24.41
N LEU A 311 7.62 3.77 23.94
CA LEU A 311 8.50 4.67 23.20
C LEU A 311 9.56 5.37 24.07
N GLY A 312 9.51 5.21 25.40
CA GLY A 312 10.49 5.74 26.34
C GLY A 312 10.29 7.21 26.72
N PHE A 313 9.08 7.76 26.56
CA PHE A 313 8.78 9.16 26.88
C PHE A 313 7.96 9.33 28.17
N VAL A 314 7.80 8.30 29.00
CA VAL A 314 7.18 8.42 30.34
C VAL A 314 8.14 7.80 31.36
N SER A 315 8.45 8.53 32.43
CA SER A 315 9.28 8.05 33.53
C SER A 315 8.53 6.98 34.34
N GLY A 316 8.99 5.72 34.23
CA GLY A 316 8.41 4.56 34.92
C GLY A 316 8.28 3.28 34.08
N GLY A 317 8.51 3.34 32.76
CA GLY A 317 8.55 2.16 31.88
C GLY A 317 9.96 1.57 31.77
N ALA A 318 10.08 0.24 31.90
CA ALA A 318 11.33 -0.48 31.72
C ALA A 318 12.00 -0.08 30.41
N ARG A 319 13.16 0.57 30.52
CA ARG A 319 14.04 0.90 29.40
C ARG A 319 14.51 -0.44 28.84
N ALA A 320 14.09 -0.81 27.63
CA ALA A 320 14.77 -1.88 26.89
C ALA A 320 16.22 -1.42 26.70
N SER A 321 17.11 -1.96 27.52
CA SER A 321 18.54 -1.71 27.48
C SER A 321 19.06 -2.21 26.14
N GLN A 322 19.41 -1.28 25.25
CA GLN A 322 20.39 -1.57 24.21
C GLN A 322 21.73 -1.72 24.93
N GLY A 323 22.09 -2.96 25.23
CA GLY A 323 23.43 -3.32 25.66
C GLY A 323 24.38 -3.12 24.48
N GLY A 324 25.22 -2.09 24.58
CA GLY A 324 26.49 -2.10 23.87
C GLY A 324 27.43 -3.01 24.65
N GLU A 325 28.02 -3.98 23.96
CA GLU A 325 29.25 -4.62 24.40
C GLU A 325 30.40 -4.19 23.48
N LEU A 326 31.56 -4.14 24.12
CA LEU A 326 32.85 -3.58 23.76
C LEU A 326 33.49 -4.19 22.50
#